data_AF-A0A920KN29-F1
#
_entry.id   AF-A0A920KN29-F1
#
_cell.length_a   1.000
_cell.length_b   1.000
_cell.length_c   1.000
_cell.angle_alpha   90.00
_cell.angle_beta   90.00
_cell.angle_gamma   90.00
#
_symmetry.space_group_name_H-M   'P 1'
#
loop_
_entity.id
_entity.type
_entity.pdbx_description
1 polymer ?
#
loop_
_entity_poly.entity_id
_entity_poly.type
_entity_poly.pdbx_seq_one_letter_code
_entity_poly.pdbx_strand_id
1 'polypeptide(L)' 'MPHTLNGNDAIGKAQTGTGKTAAFLITIFNDLLNHPIEGERYLGEPRAVIIAPTRELVMQIASDAEELGRFTD' A
#
# COMPACT_ATOMS: atom_id res chain seq x y z
N MET A 1 -14.68 3.01 0.01
CA MET A 1 -13.65 3.98 -0.40
C MET A 1 -13.83 5.40 0.18
N PRO A 2 -14.62 5.63 1.25
CA PRO A 2 -14.39 6.81 2.12
C PRO A 2 -13.72 6.48 3.47
N HIS A 3 -13.96 5.28 4.02
CA HIS A 3 -13.53 4.94 5.39
C HIS A 3 -12.03 4.62 5.54
N THR A 4 -11.39 4.10 4.48
CA THR A 4 -9.95 3.75 4.45
C THR A 4 -9.04 4.97 4.55
N LEU A 5 -9.46 6.11 4.00
CA LEU A 5 -8.67 7.34 3.94
C LEU A 5 -8.60 8.07 5.30
N ASN A 6 -9.41 7.64 6.28
CA ASN A 6 -9.41 8.18 7.64
C ASN A 6 -8.55 7.35 8.61
N GLY A 7 -7.66 6.47 8.11
CA GLY A 7 -6.78 5.65 8.94
C GLY A 7 -7.48 4.51 9.69
N ASN A 8 -8.73 4.19 9.34
CA ASN A 8 -9.46 3.07 9.93
C ASN A 8 -9.14 1.76 9.19
N ASP A 9 -9.12 0.66 9.95
CA ASP A 9 -9.02 -0.69 9.41
C ASP A 9 -10.09 -0.93 8.34
N ALA A 10 -9.69 -1.51 7.22
CA ALA A 10 -10.59 -1.79 6.13
C ALA A 10 -10.42 -3.22 5.60
N ILE A 11 -11.56 -3.85 5.33
CA ILE A 11 -11.62 -5.16 4.72
C ILE A 11 -12.04 -4.99 3.26
N GLY A 12 -11.12 -5.21 2.33
CA GLY A 12 -11.38 -5.22 0.90
C GLY A 12 -11.66 -6.63 0.39
N LYS A 13 -12.94 -7.00 0.20
CA LYS A 13 -13.32 -8.24 -0.50
C LYS A 13 -13.64 -7.92 -1.95
N ALA A 14 -12.87 -8.45 -2.90
CA ALA A 14 -13.23 -8.39 -4.32
C ALA A 14 -12.61 -9.56 -5.08
N GLN A 15 -13.10 -9.84 -6.28
CA GLN A 15 -12.65 -10.92 -7.15
C GLN A 15 -11.31 -10.58 -7.85
N THR A 16 -10.43 -11.55 -8.11
CA THR A 16 -9.18 -11.36 -8.86
C THR A 16 -9.44 -10.64 -10.19
N GLY A 17 -8.60 -9.67 -10.56
CA GLY A 17 -8.76 -8.87 -11.80
C GLY A 17 -9.56 -7.57 -11.68
N THR A 18 -10.01 -7.16 -10.49
CA THR A 18 -10.85 -5.95 -10.31
C THR A 18 -10.13 -4.73 -9.71
N GLY A 19 -8.81 -4.62 -9.85
CA GLY A 19 -8.06 -3.44 -9.38
C GLY A 19 -7.90 -3.28 -7.85
N LYS A 20 -8.08 -4.36 -7.08
CA LYS A 20 -7.88 -4.32 -5.60
C LYS A 20 -6.48 -3.90 -5.20
N THR A 21 -5.47 -4.40 -5.92
CA THR A 21 -4.07 -4.08 -5.65
C THR A 21 -3.83 -2.59 -5.71
N ALA A 22 -4.20 -1.97 -6.83
CA ALA A 22 -4.15 -0.52 -6.98
C ALA A 22 -4.96 0.20 -5.89
N ALA A 23 -6.15 -0.27 -5.53
CA ALA A 23 -6.98 0.41 -4.54
C ALA A 23 -6.32 0.51 -3.14
N PHE A 24 -5.73 -0.57 -2.63
CA PHE A 24 -5.04 -0.49 -1.34
C PHE A 24 -3.68 0.19 -1.47
N LEU A 25 -2.95 0.01 -2.57
CA LEU A 25 -1.67 0.69 -2.81
C LEU A 25 -1.84 2.21 -2.86
N ILE A 26 -2.83 2.71 -3.62
CA ILE A 26 -3.16 4.14 -3.69
C ILE A 26 -3.52 4.68 -2.31
N THR A 27 -4.28 3.92 -1.51
CA THR A 27 -4.64 4.32 -0.15
C THR A 27 -3.38 4.46 0.72
N ILE A 28 -2.48 3.48 0.66
CA ILE A 28 -1.20 3.50 1.40
C ILE A 28 -0.36 4.70 0.94
N PHE A 29 -0.15 4.88 -0.37
CA PHE A 29 0.64 5.98 -0.89
C PHE A 29 0.08 7.35 -0.50
N ASN A 30 -1.24 7.54 -0.61
CA ASN A 30 -1.88 8.77 -0.17
C ASN A 30 -1.63 9.06 1.32
N ASP A 31 -1.70 8.04 2.18
CA ASP A 31 -1.40 8.21 3.60
C ASP A 31 0.09 8.56 3.85
N LEU A 32 1.01 7.84 3.20
CA LEU A 32 2.45 8.07 3.34
C LEU A 32 2.88 9.46 2.87
N LEU A 33 2.27 9.96 1.78
CA LEU A 33 2.53 11.27 1.21
C LEU A 33 1.95 12.42 2.03
N ASN A 34 0.76 12.24 2.61
CA ASN A 34 0.13 13.26 3.45
C ASN A 34 0.74 13.33 4.86
N HIS A 35 1.36 12.25 5.31
CA HIS A 35 2.04 12.16 6.61
C HIS A 35 3.53 11.88 6.40
N PRO A 36 4.34 12.85 5.94
CA PRO A 36 5.77 12.63 5.76
C PRO A 36 6.47 12.30 7.09
N ILE A 37 7.64 11.66 7.01
CA ILE A 37 8.41 11.33 8.22
C ILE A 37 8.99 12.61 8.80
N GLU A 38 8.70 12.88 10.06
CA GLU A 38 9.33 13.94 10.85
C GLU A 38 10.40 13.32 11.76
N GLY A 39 11.67 13.65 11.53
CA GLY A 39 12.79 13.19 12.37
C GLY A 39 13.61 12.01 11.79
N GLU A 40 14.42 11.39 12.64
CA GLU A 40 15.29 10.26 12.26
C GLU A 40 14.48 8.96 12.10
N ARG A 41 14.92 8.11 11.16
CA ARG A 41 14.37 6.78 10.93
C ARG A 41 15.49 5.75 10.96
N TYR A 42 15.23 4.62 11.61
CA TYR A 42 16.19 3.52 11.74
C TYR A 42 15.86 2.35 10.79
N LEU A 43 16.86 1.50 10.57
CA LEU A 43 16.68 0.28 9.79
C LEU A 43 15.67 -0.63 10.49
N GLY A 44 14.68 -1.15 9.75
CA GLY A 44 13.66 -2.04 10.31
C GLY A 44 12.38 -1.35 10.79
N GLU A 45 12.15 -0.09 10.42
CA GLU A 45 10.91 0.64 10.74
C GLU A 45 10.01 0.80 9.49
N PRO A 46 9.34 -0.26 8.98
CA PRO A 46 8.43 -0.13 7.84
C PRO A 46 7.20 0.69 8.21
N ARG A 47 6.76 1.57 7.30
CA ARG A 47 5.54 2.38 7.50
C ARG A 47 4.26 1.69 7.05
N ALA A 48 4.39 0.66 6.21
CA ALA A 48 3.30 -0.19 5.75
C ALA A 48 3.83 -1.61 5.53
N VAL A 49 2.99 -2.60 5.80
CA VAL A 49 3.31 -4.03 5.59
C VAL A 49 2.16 -4.67 4.83
N ILE A 50 2.47 -5.28 3.70
CA ILE A 50 1.51 -6.04 2.90
C ILE A 50 1.87 -7.53 3.03
N ILE A 51 0.89 -8.35 3.42
CA ILE A 51 1.04 -9.80 3.58
C ILE A 51 0.19 -10.50 2.52
N ALA A 52 0.79 -11.46 1.81
CA ALA A 52 0.10 -12.28 0.81
C ALA A 52 0.42 -13.77 1.00
N PRO A 53 -0.49 -14.67 0.59
CA PRO A 53 -0.40 -16.11 0.87
C PRO A 53 0.71 -16.86 0.12
N THR A 54 1.24 -16.31 -0.99
CA THR A 54 2.28 -16.98 -1.79
C THR A 54 3.37 -16.01 -2.22
N ARG A 55 4.56 -16.53 -2.47
CA ARG A 55 5.72 -15.74 -2.94
C ARG A 55 5.40 -15.07 -4.27
N GLU A 56 4.75 -15.78 -5.18
CA GLU A 56 4.38 -15.30 -6.51
C GLU A 56 3.44 -14.10 -6.41
N LEU A 57 2.46 -14.15 -5.51
CA LEU A 57 1.53 -13.04 -5.31
C LEU A 57 2.22 -11.84 -4.62
N VAL A 58 3.14 -12.07 -3.70
CA VAL A 58 3.97 -10.99 -3.12
C VAL A 58 4.75 -10.27 -4.22
N MET A 59 5.42 -11.03 -5.10
CA MET A 59 6.20 -10.46 -6.20
C MET A 59 5.35 -9.66 -7.18
N GLN A 60 4.13 -10.12 -7.48
CA GLN A 60 3.18 -9.37 -8.31
C GLN A 60 2.77 -8.05 -7.66
N ILE A 61 2.40 -8.07 -6.38
CA ILE A 61 2.04 -6.85 -5.65
C ILE A 61 3.21 -5.88 -5.57
N ALA A 62 4.44 -6.38 -5.36
CA ALA A 62 5.63 -5.54 -5.32
C ALA A 62 5.88 -4.84 -6.67
N SER A 63 5.77 -5.57 -7.78
CA SER A 63 5.86 -5.00 -9.12
C SER A 63 4.79 -3.93 -9.37
N ASP A 64 3.54 -4.19 -8.99
CA ASP A 64 2.45 -3.22 -9.09
C ASP A 64 2.73 -1.96 -8.26
N ALA A 65 3.33 -2.12 -7.07
CA ALA A 65 3.68 -1.02 -6.18
C ALA A 65 4.81 -0.15 -6.76
N GLU A 66 5.85 -0.75 -7.34
CA GLU A 66 6.93 -0.02 -8.03
C GLU A 66 6.41 0.77 -9.23
N GLU A 67 5.55 0.17 -10.05
CA GLU A 67 4.98 0.85 -11.23
C GLU A 67 4.07 2.02 -10.83
N LEU A 68 3.18 1.79 -9.86
CA LEU A 68 2.22 2.80 -9.41
C LEU A 68 2.89 3.92 -8.61
N GLY A 69 3.92 3.60 -7.82
CA GLY A 69 4.67 4.55 -7.00
C GLY A 69 5.70 5.39 -7.78
N ARG A 70 5.94 5.10 -9.07
CA ARG A 70 6.96 5.79 -9.89
C ARG A 70 6.80 7.32 -9.97
N PHE A 71 5.63 7.85 -9.64
CA PHE A 71 5.33 9.30 -9.68
C PHE A 71 5.15 9.93 -8.30
N THR A 72 5.57 9.25 -7.23
CA THR A 72 5.43 9.75 -5.84
C THR A 72 6.73 10.33 -5.27
N ASP A 73 7.77 10.46 -6.09
CA ASP A 73 9.06 11.11 -5.76
C ASP A 73 8.99 12.64 -5.82
#